data_AF-A0A6I4TX41-F1
#
_entry.id   AF-A0A6I4TX41-F1
#
_cell.length_a   1.000
_cell.length_b   1.000
_cell.length_c   1.000
_cell.angle_alpha   90.00
_cell.angle_beta   90.00
_cell.angle_gamma   90.00
#
_symmetry.space_group_name_H-M   'P 1'
#
loop_
_entity.id
_entity.type
_entity.pdbx_description
1 polymer ?
#
loop_
_entity_poly.entity_id
_entity_poly.type
_entity_poly.pdbx_seq_one_letter_code
_entity_poly.pdbx_strand_id
1 'polypeptide(L)' 'MQLSLDQCRQQVAIHLDRAANETLDNVRRISLRAAQAWEREADLAEKRDKRRQALIQSRAKHGTASNFDAVDT' A
#
# COMPACT_ATOMS: atom_id res chain seq x y z
N MET A 1 7.78 -8.51 -5.60
CA MET A 1 7.48 -8.66 -4.16
C MET A 1 6.11 -8.03 -3.89
N GLN A 2 5.26 -8.58 -3.02
CA GLN A 2 3.99 -7.94 -2.64
C GLN A 2 4.05 -7.60 -1.14
N LEU A 3 4.44 -6.37 -0.81
CA LEU A 3 4.47 -5.85 0.56
C LEU A 3 3.19 -5.07 0.88
N SER A 4 2.92 -4.92 2.18
CA SER A 4 1.87 -4.02 2.66
C SER A 4 2.31 -2.55 2.59
N LEU A 5 1.33 -1.63 2.64
CA LEU A 5 1.59 -0.20 2.73
C LEU A 5 2.54 0.16 3.88
N ASP A 6 2.32 -0.43 5.06
CA ASP A 6 3.12 -0.14 6.25
C ASP A 6 4.56 -0.62 6.11
N GLN A 7 4.78 -1.79 5.50
CA GLN A 7 6.13 -2.29 5.21
C GLN A 7 6.87 -1.37 4.23
N CYS A 8 6.20 -0.88 3.18
CA CYS A 8 6.80 0.10 2.26
C CYS A 8 7.14 1.40 2.97
N ARG A 9 6.24 1.93 3.81
CA ARG A 9 6.49 3.17 4.58
C ARG A 9 7.62 3.02 5.60
N GLN A 10 7.76 1.85 6.22
CA GLN A 10 8.88 1.57 7.12
C GLN A 10 10.22 1.65 6.37
N GLN A 11 10.29 1.14 5.15
CA GLN A 11 11.50 1.25 4.33
C GLN A 11 11.80 2.70 3.93
N VAL A 12 10.78 3.50 3.60
CA VAL A 12 10.94 4.95 3.37
C VAL A 12 11.62 5.60 4.58
N ALA A 13 11.08 5.37 5.79
CA ALA A 13 11.63 5.94 7.02
C ALA A 13 13.09 5.55 7.26
N ILE A 14 13.44 4.27 7.07
CA ILE A 14 14.83 3.77 7.21
C ILE A 14 15.76 4.50 6.25
N HIS A 15 15.35 4.68 4.99
CA HIS A 15 16.20 5.31 3.99
C HIS A 15 16.30 6.83 4.13
N LEU A 16 15.24 7.49 4.61
CA LEU A 16 15.29 8.92 4.96
C LEU A 16 16.19 9.16 6.17
N ASP A 17 16.07 8.34 7.22
CA ASP A 17 16.94 8.42 8.39
C ASP A 17 18.41 8.19 8.01
N ARG A 18 18.68 7.16 7.18
CA ARG A 18 20.02 6.94 6.65
C ARG A 18 20.54 8.13 5.85
N ALA A 19 19.72 8.73 5.00
CA ALA A 19 20.13 9.90 4.22
C ALA A 19 20.45 11.11 5.11
N ALA A 20 19.70 11.29 6.20
CA ALA A 20 19.90 12.40 7.15
C ALA A 20 21.20 12.26 7.95
N ASN A 21 21.57 11.03 8.33
CA ASN A 21 22.72 10.77 9.20
C ASN A 21 24.04 10.51 8.47
N GLU A 22 24.02 10.41 7.14
CA GLU A 22 25.19 10.04 6.35
C GLU A 22 26.00 11.26 5.89
N THR A 23 27.32 11.16 6.02
CA THR A 23 28.26 12.24 5.65
C THR A 23 28.66 12.17 4.18
N LEU A 24 28.75 10.95 3.64
CA LEU A 24 29.14 10.73 2.25
C LEU A 24 27.99 11.04 1.28
N ASP A 25 28.19 12.03 0.41
CA ASP A 25 27.19 12.50 -0.56
C ASP A 25 26.64 11.39 -1.46
N ASN A 26 27.48 10.46 -1.88
CA ASN A 26 27.07 9.34 -2.71
C ASN A 26 26.05 8.44 -1.99
N VAL A 27 26.30 8.12 -0.71
CA VAL A 27 25.41 7.28 0.10
C VAL A 27 24.13 8.03 0.44
N ARG A 28 24.21 9.34 0.72
CA ARG A 28 23.02 10.19 0.91
C ARG A 28 22.10 10.14 -0.32
N ARG A 29 22.66 10.38 -1.52
CA ARG A 29 21.87 10.34 -2.77
C ARG A 29 21.26 8.96 -3.04
N ILE A 30 22.01 7.88 -2.79
CA ILE A 30 21.49 6.52 -2.97
C ILE A 30 20.33 6.27 -2.01
N SER A 31 20.47 6.66 -0.75
CA SER A 31 19.44 6.50 0.27
C SER A 31 18.18 7.30 -0.07
N LEU A 32 18.31 8.55 -0.53
CA LEU A 32 17.15 9.34 -1.00
C LEU A 32 16.45 8.69 -2.21
N ARG A 33 17.20 8.18 -3.18
CA ARG A 33 16.61 7.48 -4.34
C ARG A 33 15.90 6.18 -3.92
N ALA A 34 16.45 5.47 -2.94
CA ALA A 34 15.81 4.30 -2.37
C ALA A 34 14.50 4.67 -1.67
N ALA A 35 14.49 5.73 -0.85
CA ALA A 35 13.27 6.24 -0.21
C ALA A 35 12.18 6.57 -1.24
N GLN A 36 12.53 7.29 -2.32
CA GLN A 36 11.60 7.60 -3.41
C GLN A 36 11.08 6.35 -4.13
N ALA A 37 11.90 5.30 -4.28
CA ALA A 37 11.44 4.04 -4.84
C ALA A 37 10.42 3.35 -3.93
N TRP A 38 10.67 3.36 -2.62
CA TRP A 38 9.75 2.82 -1.62
C TRP A 38 8.44 3.61 -1.51
N GLU A 39 8.45 4.92 -1.70
CA GLU A 39 7.23 5.74 -1.79
C GLU A 39 6.34 5.28 -2.96
N ARG A 40 6.94 5.01 -4.13
CA ARG A 40 6.17 4.48 -5.28
C ARG A 40 5.58 3.10 -4.98
N GLU A 41 6.31 2.23 -4.29
CA GLU A 41 5.80 0.93 -3.86
C GLU A 41 4.68 1.07 -2.81
N ALA A 42 4.77 2.05 -1.92
CA ALA A 42 3.71 2.38 -0.97
C ALA A 42 2.42 2.79 -1.69
N ASP A 43 2.53 3.66 -2.71
CA ASP A 43 1.38 4.08 -3.52
C ASP A 43 0.74 2.89 -4.26
N LEU A 44 1.55 1.97 -4.78
CA LEU A 44 1.06 0.76 -5.44
C LEU A 44 0.38 -0.18 -4.45
N ALA A 45 0.94 -0.36 -3.25
CA ALA A 45 0.34 -1.15 -2.19
C ALA A 45 -1.02 -0.58 -1.77
N GLU A 46 -1.09 0.75 -1.55
CA GLU A 46 -2.34 1.43 -1.19
C GLU A 46 -3.41 1.25 -2.28
N LYS A 47 -3.05 1.43 -3.56
CA LYS A 47 -3.97 1.20 -4.68
C LYS A 47 -4.47 -0.24 -4.74
N ARG A 48 -3.60 -1.22 -4.47
CA ARG A 48 -3.97 -2.64 -4.43
C ARG A 48 -4.94 -2.93 -3.30
N ASP A 49 -4.71 -2.39 -2.11
CA ASP A 49 -5.58 -2.57 -0.96
C ASP A 49 -6.95 -1.91 -1.18
N LYS A 50 -7.00 -0.69 -1.74
CA LYS A 50 -8.25 -0.04 -2.15
C LYS A 50 -9.04 -0.88 -3.16
N ARG A 51 -8.37 -1.44 -4.18
CA ARG A 51 -9.00 -2.34 -5.16
C ARG A 51 -9.56 -3.60 -4.49
N ARG A 52 -8.81 -4.21 -3.57
CA ARG A 52 -9.25 -5.40 -2.83
C ARG A 52 -10.49 -5.08 -1.98
N GLN A 53 -10.49 -3.96 -1.27
CA GLN A 53 -11.63 -3.52 -0.47
C GLN A 53 -12.88 -3.26 -1.34
N ALA A 54 -12.72 -2.60 -2.49
CA ALA A 54 -13.82 -2.36 -3.42
C ALA A 54 -14.45 -3.67 -3.93
N LEU A 55 -13.64 -4.68 -4.22
CA LEU A 55 -14.12 -6.01 -4.63
C LEU A 55 -14.86 -6.74 -3.50
N ILE A 56 -14.38 -6.62 -2.26
CA ILE A 56 -15.06 -7.19 -1.09
C ILE A 56 -16.43 -6.52 -0.90
N GLN A 57 -16.48 -5.19 -1.02
CA GLN A 57 -17.73 -4.44 -0.89
C GLN A 57 -18.72 -4.74 -2.01
N SER A 58 -18.27 -4.84 -3.27
CA SER A 58 -19.17 -5.20 -4.38
C SER A 58 -19.73 -6.60 -4.19
N ARG A 59 -18.90 -7.57 -3.80
CA ARG A 59 -19.33 -8.94 -3.50
C ARG A 59 -20.33 -8.98 -2.34
N ALA A 60 -20.11 -8.23 -1.27
CA ALA A 60 -21.05 -8.13 -0.16
C ALA A 60 -22.41 -7.57 -0.61
N LYS A 61 -22.42 -6.49 -1.41
CA LYS A 61 -23.66 -5.90 -1.95
C LYS A 61 -24.45 -6.86 -2.84
N HIS A 62 -23.77 -7.62 -3.70
CA HIS A 62 -24.43 -8.62 -4.55
C HIS A 62 -24.90 -9.86 -3.77
N GLY A 63 -24.16 -10.27 -2.74
CA GLY A 63 -24.57 -11.36 -1.85
C GLY A 63 -25.79 -11.02 -0.98
N THR A 64 -25.95 -9.77 -0.56
CA THR A 64 -27.13 -9.33 0.20
C THR A 64 -28.38 -9.17 -0.67
N ALA A 65 -28.23 -8.79 -1.95
CA ALA A 65 -29.36 -8.66 -2.86
C ALA A 65 -30.03 -10.02 -3.16
N SER A 66 -29.25 -11.11 -3.18
CA SER A 66 -29.78 -12.44 -3.50
C SER A 66 -30.60 -13.09 -2.37
N ASN A 67 -30.60 -12.52 -1.16
CA ASN A 67 -31.25 -13.11 0.01
C ASN A 67 -32.60 -12.45 0.37
N PHE A 68 -32.99 -11.36 -0.30
CA PHE A 68 -34.24 -10.63 0.00
C PHE A 68 -35.43 -11.08 -0.86
N ASP A 69 -35.19 -11.81 -1.96
CA ASP A 69 -36.24 -12.27 -2.88
C ASP A 69 -36.90 -13.61 -2.48
N ALA A 70 -36.66 -14.11 -1.26
CA ALA A 70 -37.12 -15.44 -0.81
C ALA A 70 -38.08 -15.43 0.40
N VAL A 71 -38.66 -14.29 0.77
CA VAL A 71 -39.71 -14.21 1.80
C VAL A 71 -40.91 -13.45 1.25
N ASP A 72 -41.74 -14.14 0.47
CA ASP A 72 -43.20 -13.98 0.42
C ASP A 72 -43.77 -14.95 -0.63
N THR A 73 -44.19 -16.15 -0.20
CA THR A 73 -45.31 -16.91 -0.81
C THR A 73 -45.88 -17.88 0.21
#